data_AF-A0A918WF11-F1
#
_entry.id   AF-A0A918WF11-F1
#
_cell.length_a   1.000
_cell.length_b   1.000
_cell.length_c   1.000
_cell.angle_alpha   90.00
_cell.angle_beta   90.00
_cell.angle_gamma   90.00
#
_symmetry.space_group_name_H-M   'P 1'
#
loop_
_entity.id
_entity.type
_entity.pdbx_description
1 polymer ?
#
loop_
_entity_poly.entity_id
_entity_poly.type
_entity_poly.pdbx_seq_one_letter_code
_entity_poly.pdbx_strand_id
1 'polypeptide(L)'
;MPVRTSCRIRHARLEGTTVHLCLGPAQLPSVLRVVYLVFTEGYAASSGDDLLRPDLADEAMRLAPILDRLLHGEREVTGLLALLLTDAGARQGSTRRGPGAARRPGPRALDADLIAGEQISGDGAVSSHLAAVSRIPANMEVFSCSRSPEGGIDTHYGYEGDRWRLRRIAPVDTAFITTPLAALLRVPGHMEVWWDSRPRSLDGAYWYGQDWTRYQLSPGPMSIGLAAVSHKLEHMEVMWVGEDGAVNTVYWYGP
;
A
#
# COMPACT_ATOMS: atom_id res chain seq x y z
N MET A 1 22.68 -26.70 -39.19
CA MET A 1 21.38 -27.22 -38.72
C MET A 1 20.39 -26.06 -38.70
N PRO A 2 19.22 -26.11 -39.38
CA PRO A 2 18.26 -25.02 -39.33
C PRO A 2 17.40 -25.14 -38.07
N VAL A 3 17.49 -24.16 -37.18
CA VAL A 3 16.57 -24.00 -36.04
C VAL A 3 15.21 -23.60 -36.63
N ARG A 4 14.23 -24.51 -36.56
CA ARG A 4 12.83 -24.20 -36.90
C ARG A 4 12.24 -23.31 -35.81
N THR A 5 12.26 -21.99 -36.01
CA THR A 5 11.54 -21.02 -35.17
C THR A 5 10.07 -21.00 -35.59
N SER A 6 9.29 -21.94 -35.07
CA SER A 6 7.85 -22.03 -35.37
C SER A 6 7.09 -20.85 -34.75
N CYS A 7 6.67 -19.86 -35.55
CA CYS A 7 5.63 -18.91 -35.13
C CYS A 7 4.29 -19.67 -35.01
N ARG A 8 3.65 -19.64 -33.83
CA ARG A 8 2.27 -20.12 -33.68
C ARG A 8 1.33 -18.97 -34.00
N ILE A 9 0.66 -19.05 -35.15
CA ILE A 9 -0.40 -18.11 -35.51
C ILE A 9 -1.65 -18.51 -34.73
N ARG A 10 -2.16 -17.62 -33.89
CA ARG A 10 -3.49 -17.75 -33.27
C ARG A 10 -4.34 -16.54 -33.63
N HIS A 11 -5.60 -16.81 -33.95
CA HIS A 11 -6.54 -15.79 -34.38
C HIS A 11 -7.40 -15.35 -33.19
N ALA A 12 -7.58 -14.05 -32.99
CA ALA A 12 -8.83 -13.56 -32.40
C ALA A 12 -9.43 -12.44 -33.23
N ARG A 13 -10.76 -12.39 -33.16
CA ARG A 13 -11.58 -11.40 -33.85
C ARG A 13 -12.04 -10.40 -32.81
N LEU A 14 -11.49 -9.20 -32.85
CA LEU A 14 -11.97 -8.05 -32.09
C LEU A 14 -12.60 -7.11 -33.12
N GLU A 15 -13.90 -6.87 -33.03
CA GLU A 15 -14.64 -5.86 -33.81
C GLU A 15 -14.30 -5.83 -35.32
N GLY A 16 -14.37 -6.99 -35.99
CA GLY A 16 -14.18 -7.06 -37.45
C GLY A 16 -12.74 -6.94 -37.95
N THR A 17 -11.79 -6.61 -37.08
CA THR A 17 -10.35 -6.54 -37.42
C THR A 17 -9.65 -7.83 -36.97
N THR A 18 -9.02 -8.53 -37.91
CA THR A 18 -8.20 -9.72 -37.59
C THR A 18 -6.81 -9.27 -37.19
N VAL A 19 -6.50 -9.34 -35.89
CA VAL A 19 -5.15 -9.09 -35.39
C VAL A 19 -4.37 -10.40 -35.41
N HIS A 20 -3.30 -10.44 -36.20
CA HIS A 20 -2.37 -11.57 -36.22
C HIS A 20 -1.23 -11.33 -35.24
N LEU A 21 -1.25 -11.99 -34.09
CA LEU A 21 -0.10 -12.01 -33.18
C LEU A 21 0.81 -13.18 -33.55
N CYS A 22 1.85 -12.90 -34.33
CA CYS A 22 2.93 -13.85 -34.59
C CYS A 22 4.04 -13.67 -33.56
N LEU A 23 3.73 -13.86 -32.28
CA LEU A 23 4.71 -13.79 -31.19
C LEU A 23 5.55 -15.07 -31.20
N GLY A 24 6.81 -14.94 -31.61
CA GLY A 24 7.79 -16.01 -31.42
C GLY A 24 8.03 -16.26 -29.92
N PRO A 25 8.53 -17.44 -29.51
CA PRO A 25 8.84 -17.73 -28.11
C PRO A 25 9.85 -16.75 -27.49
N ALA A 26 10.70 -16.11 -28.31
CA ALA A 26 11.63 -15.08 -27.85
C ALA A 26 10.97 -13.72 -27.59
N GLN A 27 9.78 -13.45 -28.14
CA GLN A 27 9.12 -12.13 -28.07
C GLN A 27 8.05 -12.09 -26.97
N LEU A 28 7.47 -13.24 -26.60
CA LEU A 28 6.45 -13.32 -25.55
C LEU A 28 6.92 -12.74 -24.20
N PRO A 29 8.13 -13.06 -23.69
CA PRO A 29 8.62 -12.47 -22.44
C PRO A 29 8.73 -10.94 -22.50
N SER A 30 9.13 -10.39 -23.65
CA SER A 30 9.24 -8.94 -23.83
C SER A 30 7.87 -8.26 -23.80
N VAL A 31 6.85 -8.84 -24.44
CA VAL A 31 5.49 -8.29 -24.40
C VAL A 31 4.90 -8.34 -23.00
N LEU A 32 5.05 -9.47 -22.29
CA LEU A 32 4.60 -9.60 -20.91
C LEU A 32 5.31 -8.61 -19.98
N ARG A 33 6.62 -8.41 -20.19
CA ARG A 33 7.41 -7.40 -19.47
C ARG A 33 6.88 -6.00 -19.71
N VAL A 34 6.57 -5.63 -20.97
CA VAL A 34 6.01 -4.31 -21.28
C VAL A 34 4.65 -4.12 -20.63
N VAL A 35 3.75 -5.10 -20.69
CA VAL A 35 2.42 -5.00 -20.05
C VAL A 35 2.55 -4.85 -18.54
N TYR A 36 3.44 -5.61 -17.91
CA TYR A 36 3.73 -5.45 -16.49
C TYR A 36 4.30 -4.06 -16.18
N LEU A 37 5.24 -3.56 -17.00
CA LEU A 37 5.83 -2.24 -16.81
C LEU A 37 4.79 -1.13 -16.97
N VAL A 38 3.90 -1.22 -17.96
CA VAL A 38 2.80 -0.26 -18.16
C VAL A 38 1.87 -0.27 -16.94
N PHE A 39 1.57 -1.45 -16.40
CA PHE A 39 0.79 -1.57 -15.16
C PHE A 39 1.50 -0.93 -13.96
N THR A 40 2.79 -1.24 -13.75
CA THR A 40 3.55 -0.66 -12.65
C THR A 40 3.79 0.84 -12.81
N GLU A 41 3.99 1.32 -14.04
CA GLU A 41 4.12 2.75 -14.37
C GLU A 41 2.80 3.50 -14.11
N GLY A 42 1.66 2.83 -14.34
CA GLY A 42 0.35 3.35 -14.00
C GLY A 42 0.14 3.57 -12.50
N TYR A 43 0.81 2.78 -11.66
CA TYR A 43 0.69 2.81 -10.19
C TYR A 43 1.90 3.38 -9.44
N ALA A 44 3.03 3.58 -10.12
CA ALA A 44 4.26 4.13 -9.59
C ALA A 44 5.09 4.67 -10.76
N ALA A 45 4.65 5.80 -11.32
CA ALA A 45 5.27 6.36 -12.51
C ALA A 45 6.76 6.63 -12.26
N SER A 46 7.62 6.03 -13.07
CA SER A 46 9.06 6.23 -13.06
C SER A 46 9.48 7.49 -13.82
N SER A 47 8.57 8.12 -14.58
CA SER A 47 8.82 9.38 -15.30
C SER A 47 7.56 10.20 -15.68
N GLY A 48 7.70 11.52 -15.73
CA GLY A 48 6.65 12.49 -16.08
C GLY A 48 6.00 13.16 -14.88
N ASP A 49 5.16 14.18 -15.14
CA ASP A 49 4.62 15.07 -14.10
C ASP A 49 3.53 14.41 -13.23
N ASP A 50 2.91 13.32 -13.72
CA ASP A 50 1.88 12.56 -13.00
C ASP A 50 2.46 11.25 -12.42
N LEU A 51 2.36 11.14 -11.09
CA LEU A 51 2.96 10.08 -10.28
C LEU A 51 2.14 8.78 -10.27
N LEU A 52 0.89 8.88 -10.72
CA LEU A 52 0.00 7.78 -11.05
C LEU A 52 -0.57 8.07 -12.43
N ARG A 53 -0.49 7.09 -13.32
CA ARG A 53 -1.15 7.14 -14.62
C ARG A 53 -2.23 6.05 -14.61
N PRO A 54 -3.36 6.28 -13.92
CA PRO A 54 -4.41 5.28 -13.80
C PRO A 54 -4.87 4.80 -15.17
N ASP A 55 -4.85 5.66 -16.19
CA ASP A 55 -5.12 5.29 -17.58
C ASP A 55 -4.19 4.19 -18.13
N LEU A 56 -2.90 4.18 -17.74
CA LEU A 56 -1.95 3.13 -18.11
C LEU A 56 -2.21 1.84 -17.34
N ALA A 57 -2.52 1.94 -16.05
CA ALA A 57 -2.89 0.79 -15.24
C ALA A 57 -4.20 0.14 -15.75
N ASP A 58 -5.20 0.96 -16.06
CA ASP A 58 -6.48 0.55 -16.63
C ASP A 58 -6.28 -0.05 -18.02
N GLU A 59 -5.39 0.53 -18.84
CA GLU A 59 -5.04 -0.04 -20.14
C GLU A 59 -4.32 -1.38 -20.01
N ALA A 60 -3.40 -1.54 -19.06
CA ALA A 60 -2.77 -2.83 -18.79
C ALA A 60 -3.77 -3.86 -18.27
N MET A 61 -4.72 -3.45 -17.41
CA MET A 61 -5.84 -4.25 -16.93
C MET A 61 -6.83 -4.60 -18.03
N ARG A 62 -6.92 -3.79 -19.10
CA ARG A 62 -7.70 -4.08 -20.31
C ARG A 62 -6.95 -5.03 -21.25
N LEU A 63 -5.64 -4.86 -21.41
CA LEU A 63 -4.79 -5.62 -22.34
C LEU A 63 -4.48 -7.04 -21.83
N ALA A 64 -4.27 -7.24 -20.53
CA ALA A 64 -3.92 -8.55 -19.99
C ALA A 64 -5.00 -9.64 -20.20
N PRO A 65 -6.31 -9.37 -20.00
CA PRO A 65 -7.37 -10.31 -20.37
C PRO A 65 -7.47 -10.57 -21.88
N ILE A 66 -7.16 -9.55 -22.70
CA ILE A 66 -7.13 -9.71 -24.17
C ILE A 66 -6.00 -10.67 -24.56
N LEU A 67 -4.81 -10.51 -23.98
CA LEU A 67 -3.67 -11.41 -24.18
C LEU A 67 -3.98 -12.83 -23.71
N ASP A 68 -4.61 -13.00 -22.55
CA ASP A 68 -5.00 -14.32 -22.03
C ASP A 68 -6.03 -15.01 -22.94
N ARG A 69 -6.96 -14.27 -23.55
CA ARG A 69 -7.89 -14.83 -24.56
C ARG A 69 -7.19 -15.24 -25.86
N LEU A 70 -6.21 -14.44 -26.30
CA LEU A 70 -5.46 -14.67 -27.55
C LEU A 70 -4.46 -15.83 -27.45
N LEU A 71 -3.83 -15.98 -26.29
CA LEU A 71 -2.75 -16.93 -26.02
C LEU A 71 -3.14 -17.93 -24.92
N HIS A 72 -4.43 -18.24 -24.81
CA HIS A 72 -4.98 -19.12 -23.78
C HIS A 72 -4.20 -20.44 -23.72
N GLY A 73 -3.70 -20.80 -22.54
CA GLY A 73 -2.87 -21.99 -22.31
C GLY A 73 -1.35 -21.76 -22.21
N GLU A 74 -0.85 -20.54 -22.47
CA GLU A 74 0.52 -20.16 -22.13
C GLU A 74 0.58 -19.72 -20.65
N ARG A 75 1.34 -20.44 -19.83
CA ARG A 75 1.34 -20.29 -18.36
C ARG A 75 1.78 -18.91 -17.91
N GLU A 76 2.68 -18.29 -18.66
CA GLU A 76 3.25 -16.97 -18.42
C GLU A 76 2.21 -15.86 -18.59
N VAL A 77 1.26 -16.02 -19.51
CA VAL A 77 0.18 -15.04 -19.77
C VAL A 77 -0.85 -15.10 -18.65
N THR A 78 -1.29 -16.31 -18.28
CA THR A 78 -2.21 -16.50 -17.16
C THR A 78 -1.58 -16.09 -15.83
N GLY A 79 -0.27 -16.34 -15.66
CA GLY A 79 0.50 -15.88 -14.50
C GLY A 79 0.56 -14.36 -14.40
N LEU A 80 0.78 -13.66 -15.52
CA LEU A 80 0.73 -12.19 -15.55
C LEU A 80 -0.67 -11.68 -15.19
N LEU A 81 -1.73 -12.22 -15.79
CA LEU A 81 -3.10 -11.78 -15.49
C LEU A 81 -3.46 -11.98 -14.01
N ALA A 82 -3.10 -13.13 -13.43
CA ALA A 82 -3.33 -13.39 -12.00
C ALA A 82 -2.58 -12.37 -11.12
N LEU A 83 -1.32 -12.09 -11.45
CA LEU A 83 -0.50 -11.09 -10.73
C LEU A 83 -1.17 -9.71 -10.76
N LEU A 84 -1.59 -9.23 -11.94
CA LEU A 84 -2.21 -7.91 -12.08
C LEU A 84 -3.52 -7.79 -11.28
N LEU A 85 -4.36 -8.83 -11.29
CA LEU A 85 -5.62 -8.86 -10.55
C LEU A 85 -5.41 -8.86 -9.03
N THR A 86 -4.42 -9.61 -8.52
CA THR A 86 -4.07 -9.63 -7.10
C THR A 86 -3.52 -8.28 -6.65
N ASP A 87 -2.62 -7.71 -7.45
CA ASP A 87 -1.96 -6.45 -7.14
C ASP A 87 -2.95 -5.26 -7.13
N ALA A 88 -3.87 -5.22 -8.11
CA ALA A 88 -4.95 -4.25 -8.15
C ALA A 88 -5.94 -4.44 -6.99
N GLY A 89 -6.31 -5.69 -6.67
CA GLY A 89 -7.27 -6.00 -5.60
C GLY A 89 -6.76 -5.66 -4.19
N ALA A 90 -5.49 -5.94 -3.91
CA ALA A 90 -4.85 -5.59 -2.63
C ALA A 90 -4.88 -4.07 -2.38
N ARG A 91 -4.70 -3.28 -3.44
CA ARG A 91 -4.70 -1.80 -3.37
C ARG A 91 -6.11 -1.21 -3.25
N GLN A 92 -7.12 -1.87 -3.83
CA GLN A 92 -8.53 -1.45 -3.71
C GLN A 92 -9.18 -1.89 -2.38
N GLY A 93 -8.69 -2.96 -1.75
CA GLY A 93 -9.21 -3.50 -0.48
C GLY A 93 -9.04 -2.58 0.75
N SER A 94 -8.25 -1.51 0.62
CA SER A 94 -7.98 -0.53 1.69
C SER A 94 -9.15 0.44 1.94
N THR A 95 -10.20 0.49 1.11
CA THR A 95 -11.22 1.57 1.14
C THR A 95 -12.65 1.12 1.44
N ARG A 96 -12.91 -0.11 1.92
CA ARG A 96 -14.30 -0.51 2.20
C ARG A 96 -14.49 -1.47 3.38
N ARG A 97 -14.85 -0.90 4.54
CA ARG A 97 -15.73 -1.55 5.53
C ARG A 97 -16.81 -0.58 6.00
N GLY A 98 -17.95 -0.61 5.33
CA GLY A 98 -19.21 -0.06 5.86
C GLY A 98 -20.01 -1.16 6.56
N PRO A 99 -20.73 -0.86 7.65
CA PRO A 99 -21.52 -1.86 8.38
C PRO A 99 -22.75 -2.24 7.54
N GLY A 100 -22.87 -3.51 7.13
CA GLY A 100 -24.09 -4.03 6.49
C GLY A 100 -23.93 -4.92 5.25
N ALA A 101 -22.73 -5.38 4.89
CA ALA A 101 -22.57 -6.31 3.76
C ALA A 101 -22.82 -7.76 4.17
N ALA A 102 -23.79 -8.42 3.52
CA ALA A 102 -24.09 -9.83 3.67
C ALA A 102 -22.86 -10.73 3.47
N ARG A 103 -22.74 -11.77 4.32
CA ARG A 103 -21.61 -12.70 4.38
C ARG A 103 -21.44 -13.47 3.06
N ARG A 104 -20.60 -12.97 2.16
CA ARG A 104 -20.02 -13.79 1.08
C ARG A 104 -19.28 -14.98 1.73
N PRO A 105 -19.26 -16.18 1.10
CA PRO A 105 -18.43 -17.27 1.56
C PRO A 105 -17.00 -16.74 1.71
N GLY A 106 -16.42 -16.92 2.90
CA GLY A 106 -15.17 -16.30 3.28
C GLY A 106 -14.02 -16.72 2.37
N PRO A 107 -12.91 -15.96 2.35
CA PRO A 107 -11.68 -16.44 1.75
C PRO A 107 -11.37 -17.84 2.28
N ARG A 108 -10.87 -18.72 1.40
CA ARG A 108 -10.35 -20.04 1.78
C ARG A 108 -9.53 -19.87 3.06
N ALA A 109 -9.80 -20.67 4.09
CA ALA A 109 -9.05 -20.61 5.33
C ALA A 109 -7.57 -20.60 4.97
N LEU A 110 -6.86 -19.55 5.39
CA LEU A 110 -5.41 -19.49 5.22
C LEU A 110 -4.86 -20.72 5.93
N ASP A 111 -4.08 -21.53 5.23
CA ASP A 111 -3.44 -22.70 5.84
C ASP A 111 -2.63 -22.19 7.02
N ALA A 112 -2.95 -22.64 8.24
CA ALA A 112 -2.32 -22.15 9.45
C ALA A 112 -0.79 -22.37 9.43
N ASP A 113 -0.35 -23.38 8.68
CA ASP A 113 1.07 -23.71 8.45
C ASP A 113 1.80 -22.64 7.62
N LEU A 114 1.08 -21.78 6.89
CA LEU A 114 1.62 -20.61 6.18
C LEU A 114 1.66 -19.35 7.07
N ILE A 115 1.07 -19.39 8.28
CA ILE A 115 1.04 -18.28 9.23
C ILE A 115 2.10 -18.54 10.30
N ALA A 116 3.32 -18.05 10.07
CA ALA A 116 4.33 -17.96 11.09
C ALA A 116 4.20 -16.62 11.84
N GLY A 117 4.27 -16.66 13.17
CA GLY A 117 4.25 -15.48 14.03
C GLY A 117 5.59 -15.27 14.72
N GLU A 118 6.05 -14.04 14.77
CA GLU A 118 7.21 -13.62 15.56
C GLU A 118 6.80 -12.48 16.49
N GLN A 119 7.34 -12.47 17.71
CA GLN A 119 7.21 -11.33 18.62
C GLN A 119 8.21 -10.23 18.20
N ILE A 120 7.70 -9.15 17.60
CA ILE A 120 8.53 -8.04 17.10
C ILE A 120 8.95 -7.03 18.18
N SER A 121 8.22 -7.03 19.31
CA SER A 121 8.48 -6.23 20.49
C SER A 121 8.25 -7.08 21.73
N GLY A 122 9.12 -7.00 22.74
CA GLY A 122 8.90 -7.63 24.04
C GLY A 122 7.58 -7.17 24.69
N ASP A 123 7.32 -7.66 25.90
CA ASP A 123 6.14 -7.33 26.71
C ASP A 123 6.03 -5.80 26.91
N GLY A 124 5.36 -5.06 26.01
CA GLY A 124 5.73 -3.64 25.82
C GLY A 124 4.85 -2.77 24.91
N ALA A 125 3.94 -3.32 24.12
CA ALA A 125 2.91 -2.55 23.43
C ALA A 125 1.59 -2.73 24.18
N VAL A 126 1.10 -1.67 24.83
CA VAL A 126 -0.21 -1.66 25.51
C VAL A 126 -1.26 -0.94 24.66
N SER A 127 -0.90 -0.59 23.41
CA SER A 127 -1.80 0.15 22.55
C SER A 127 -2.86 -0.75 21.94
N SER A 128 -4.11 -0.31 22.01
CA SER A 128 -5.20 -0.92 21.25
C SER A 128 -5.09 -0.65 19.75
N HIS A 129 -4.24 0.28 19.33
CA HIS A 129 -4.06 0.70 17.95
C HIS A 129 -2.62 0.49 17.49
N LEU A 130 -2.48 -0.03 16.28
CA LEU A 130 -1.23 -0.11 15.56
C LEU A 130 -1.43 0.55 14.19
N ALA A 131 -0.40 1.21 13.70
CA ALA A 131 -0.32 1.60 12.30
C ALA A 131 0.92 0.95 11.69
N ALA A 132 0.86 0.53 10.43
CA ALA A 132 1.99 -0.09 9.77
C ALA A 132 2.15 0.43 8.34
N VAL A 133 3.40 0.57 7.92
CA VAL A 133 3.77 0.97 6.56
C VAL A 133 4.91 0.09 6.06
N SER A 134 5.07 0.01 4.74
CA SER A 134 6.20 -0.67 4.09
C SER A 134 6.78 0.28 3.05
N ARG A 135 8.05 0.65 3.20
CA ARG A 135 8.72 1.58 2.27
C ARG A 135 9.11 0.91 0.96
N ILE A 136 9.55 -0.33 1.06
CA ILE A 136 10.00 -1.21 -0.01
C ILE A 136 9.60 -2.63 0.37
N PRO A 137 9.49 -3.57 -0.60
CA PRO A 137 9.03 -4.93 -0.31
C PRO A 137 9.77 -5.64 0.84
N ALA A 138 11.07 -5.35 1.02
CA ALA A 138 11.92 -5.93 2.06
C ALA A 138 11.95 -5.12 3.37
N ASN A 139 11.02 -4.19 3.59
CA ASN A 139 10.96 -3.34 4.78
C ASN A 139 9.55 -3.31 5.37
N MET A 140 9.48 -3.29 6.70
CA MET A 140 8.24 -3.03 7.42
C MET A 140 8.50 -2.08 8.59
N GLU A 141 7.55 -1.20 8.83
CA GLU A 141 7.52 -0.29 9.96
C GLU A 141 6.17 -0.38 10.66
N VAL A 142 6.20 -0.51 11.97
CA VAL A 142 5.03 -0.65 12.84
C VAL A 142 5.12 0.39 13.95
N PHE A 143 4.10 1.23 14.03
CA PHE A 143 3.96 2.29 15.02
C PHE A 143 3.01 1.87 16.13
N SER A 144 3.38 2.19 17.36
CA SER A 144 2.63 1.82 18.56
C SER A 144 2.82 2.85 19.67
N CYS A 145 1.82 2.99 20.55
CA CYS A 145 2.02 3.72 21.80
C CYS A 145 2.87 2.91 22.79
N SER A 146 3.85 3.57 23.40
CA SER A 146 4.80 2.99 24.37
C SER A 146 4.13 2.62 25.70
N ARG A 147 4.65 1.58 26.38
CA ARG A 147 4.18 1.07 27.70
C ARG A 147 4.44 1.99 28.90
N SER A 148 5.00 3.19 28.73
CA SER A 148 5.06 4.12 29.86
C SER A 148 3.64 4.49 30.30
N PRO A 149 3.30 4.54 31.61
CA PRO A 149 2.01 5.06 32.08
C PRO A 149 1.75 6.51 31.59
N GLU A 150 2.79 7.20 31.16
CA GLU A 150 2.75 8.55 30.60
C GLU A 150 2.50 8.54 29.08
N GLY A 151 2.78 7.43 28.37
CA GLY A 151 2.49 7.19 26.95
C GLY A 151 3.39 7.98 25.99
N GLY A 152 4.09 7.28 25.09
CA GLY A 152 4.92 7.89 24.03
C GLY A 152 4.69 7.20 22.71
N ILE A 153 5.34 7.64 21.62
CA ILE A 153 5.19 7.02 20.30
C ILE A 153 6.49 6.31 19.93
N ASP A 154 6.39 5.02 19.64
CA ASP A 154 7.49 4.15 19.26
C ASP A 154 7.26 3.61 17.84
N THR A 155 8.35 3.45 17.08
CA THR A 155 8.39 2.70 15.82
C THR A 155 9.29 1.48 15.95
N HIS A 156 8.78 0.34 15.49
CA HIS A 156 9.52 -0.88 15.27
C HIS A 156 9.73 -1.03 13.77
N TYR A 157 10.98 -1.13 13.33
CA TYR A 157 11.31 -1.25 11.92
C TYR A 157 12.17 -2.48 11.68
N GLY A 158 11.84 -3.22 10.63
CA GLY A 158 12.49 -4.44 10.21
C GLY A 158 12.88 -4.38 8.74
N TYR A 159 13.96 -5.08 8.41
CA TYR A 159 14.28 -5.44 7.04
C TYR A 159 14.26 -6.96 6.94
N GLU A 160 13.92 -7.48 5.77
CA GLU A 160 13.91 -8.92 5.54
C GLU A 160 15.29 -9.53 5.86
N GLY A 161 15.30 -10.56 6.72
CA GLY A 161 16.53 -11.22 7.18
C GLY A 161 17.25 -10.54 8.35
N ASP A 162 16.83 -9.33 8.74
CA ASP A 162 17.38 -8.58 9.87
C ASP A 162 16.47 -8.68 11.11
N ARG A 163 17.06 -8.51 12.30
CA ARG A 163 16.28 -8.33 13.54
C ARG A 163 15.52 -7.00 13.54
N TRP A 164 14.34 -7.00 14.14
CA TRP A 164 13.58 -5.78 14.43
C TRP A 164 14.38 -4.79 15.29
N ARG A 165 14.19 -3.51 15.00
CA ARG A 165 14.82 -2.40 15.73
C ARG A 165 13.74 -1.47 16.27
N LEU A 166 13.94 -1.01 17.51
CA LEU A 166 13.05 -0.06 18.17
C LEU A 166 13.63 1.35 18.09
N ARG A 167 12.79 2.34 17.82
CA ARG A 167 13.11 3.75 17.95
C ARG A 167 11.93 4.51 18.57
N ARG A 168 12.23 5.41 19.51
CA ARG A 168 11.26 6.36 20.05
C ARG A 168 11.12 7.58 19.14
N ILE A 169 9.90 7.90 18.72
CA ILE A 169 9.56 9.06 17.90
C ILE A 169 9.16 10.25 18.77
N ALA A 170 8.32 9.99 19.78
CA ALA A 170 7.86 11.00 20.73
C ALA A 170 8.12 10.54 22.18
N PRO A 171 8.52 11.46 23.08
CA PRO A 171 8.81 11.13 24.46
C PRO A 171 7.59 10.55 25.20
N VAL A 172 7.87 9.96 26.36
CA VAL A 172 6.83 9.52 27.29
C VAL A 172 6.16 10.75 27.89
N ASP A 173 4.83 10.80 27.89
CA ASP A 173 3.93 11.94 28.19
C ASP A 173 3.14 12.47 26.99
N THR A 174 3.53 12.10 25.77
CA THR A 174 2.97 12.70 24.56
C THR A 174 1.65 12.06 24.13
N ALA A 175 1.37 10.79 24.44
CA ALA A 175 0.18 10.08 23.93
C ALA A 175 -0.61 9.35 25.03
N PHE A 176 -1.86 8.98 24.75
CA PHE A 176 -2.59 8.01 25.57
C PHE A 176 -2.36 6.60 25.04
N ILE A 177 -2.40 5.58 25.90
CA ILE A 177 -2.27 4.18 25.45
C ILE A 177 -3.40 3.78 24.47
N THR A 178 -4.55 4.44 24.57
CA THR A 178 -5.71 4.24 23.69
C THR A 178 -5.72 5.17 22.48
N THR A 179 -4.70 6.01 22.31
CA THR A 179 -4.65 6.99 21.23
C THR A 179 -4.75 6.28 19.87
N PRO A 180 -5.65 6.72 18.97
CA PRO A 180 -5.66 6.22 17.60
C PRO A 180 -4.39 6.68 16.88
N LEU A 181 -3.85 5.78 16.04
CA LEU A 181 -2.66 6.01 15.24
C LEU A 181 -3.03 5.87 13.76
N ALA A 182 -2.58 6.80 12.94
CA ALA A 182 -2.60 6.66 11.50
C ALA A 182 -1.18 6.91 10.97
N ALA A 183 -0.71 6.06 10.08
CA ALA A 183 0.57 6.24 9.42
C ALA A 183 0.39 6.14 7.92
N LEU A 184 1.23 6.86 7.21
CA LEU A 184 1.20 6.92 5.77
C LEU A 184 2.61 6.97 5.21
N LEU A 185 2.76 6.36 4.03
CA LEU A 185 3.92 6.46 3.20
C LEU A 185 3.52 7.10 1.87
N ARG A 186 4.26 8.13 1.44
CA ARG A 186 4.09 8.72 0.11
C ARG A 186 5.08 8.13 -0.88
N VAL A 187 6.35 8.14 -0.52
CA VAL A 187 7.46 7.56 -1.28
C VAL A 187 8.37 6.79 -0.31
N PRO A 188 9.26 5.89 -0.78
CA PRO A 188 10.14 5.12 0.12
C PRO A 188 10.98 5.98 1.08
N GLY A 189 11.20 7.26 0.76
CA GLY A 189 11.89 8.21 1.61
C GLY A 189 11.01 9.00 2.58
N HIS A 190 9.68 8.92 2.48
CA HIS A 190 8.74 9.81 3.18
C HIS A 190 7.70 9.01 3.94
N MET A 191 7.82 9.02 5.26
CA MET A 191 6.85 8.43 6.17
C MET A 191 6.35 9.47 7.13
N GLU A 192 5.07 9.38 7.43
CA GLU A 192 4.43 10.23 8.41
C GLU A 192 3.50 9.40 9.29
N VAL A 193 3.43 9.77 10.56
CA VAL A 193 2.55 9.16 11.54
C VAL A 193 1.90 10.25 12.35
N TRP A 194 0.61 10.08 12.64
CA TRP A 194 -0.21 11.00 13.39
C TRP A 194 -0.91 10.31 14.54
N TRP A 195 -1.15 11.06 15.60
CA TRP A 195 -1.76 10.56 16.82
C TRP A 195 -2.45 11.69 17.62
N ASP A 196 -3.36 11.32 18.51
CA ASP A 196 -3.94 12.21 19.54
C ASP A 196 -2.94 12.41 20.69
N SER A 197 -2.40 13.62 20.80
CA SER A 197 -1.37 14.02 21.76
C SER A 197 -1.93 14.53 23.09
N ARG A 198 -1.06 14.72 24.09
CA ARG A 198 -1.35 15.44 25.34
C ARG A 198 -0.66 16.82 25.35
N PRO A 199 -1.37 17.90 25.76
CA PRO A 199 -2.82 18.00 25.88
C PRO A 199 -3.49 17.85 24.50
N ARG A 200 -4.72 17.31 24.49
CA ARG A 200 -5.45 16.87 23.29
C ARG A 200 -5.25 17.78 22.09
N SER A 201 -4.42 17.30 21.17
CA SER A 201 -4.05 17.96 19.93
C SER A 201 -3.72 16.89 18.90
N LEU A 202 -3.93 17.21 17.63
CA LEU A 202 -3.52 16.32 16.57
C LEU A 202 -2.07 16.63 16.21
N ASP A 203 -1.18 15.72 16.61
CA ASP A 203 0.25 15.82 16.33
C ASP A 203 0.65 14.82 15.27
N GLY A 204 1.76 15.14 14.60
CA GLY A 204 2.39 14.29 13.63
C GLY A 204 3.90 14.24 13.80
N ALA A 205 4.50 13.23 13.21
CA ALA A 205 5.94 13.19 12.97
C ALA A 205 6.19 12.72 11.55
N TYR A 206 7.20 13.30 10.92
CA TYR A 206 7.66 12.88 9.61
C TYR A 206 9.09 12.37 9.65
N TRP A 207 9.40 11.47 8.73
CA TRP A 207 10.73 10.99 8.44
C TRP A 207 10.98 11.13 6.94
N TYR A 208 11.93 11.99 6.57
CA TYR A 208 12.32 12.26 5.18
C TYR A 208 13.78 11.87 4.91
N GLY A 209 14.17 10.63 5.24
CA GLY A 209 15.53 10.12 5.01
C GLY A 209 16.56 10.41 6.12
N GLN A 210 16.19 11.16 7.16
CA GLN A 210 17.08 11.56 8.25
C GLN A 210 16.53 11.11 9.61
N ASP A 211 16.21 12.06 10.50
CA ASP A 211 15.60 11.81 11.79
C ASP A 211 14.11 12.16 11.78
N TRP A 212 13.39 11.54 12.72
CA TRP A 212 11.99 11.85 12.94
C TRP A 212 11.85 13.27 13.49
N THR A 213 11.07 14.09 12.80
CA THR A 213 10.78 15.46 13.21
C THR A 213 9.30 15.58 13.54
N ARG A 214 9.00 16.10 14.72
CA ARG A 214 7.62 16.27 15.23
C ARG A 214 7.07 17.64 14.85
N TYR A 215 5.77 17.68 14.64
CA TYR A 215 5.02 18.91 14.37
C TYR A 215 3.59 18.77 14.90
N GLN A 216 2.95 19.90 15.18
CA GLN A 216 1.54 19.94 15.52
C GLN A 216 0.74 20.23 14.24
N LEU A 217 -0.25 19.39 13.97
CA LEU A 217 -1.08 19.51 12.76
C LEU A 217 -2.33 20.35 13.03
N SER A 218 -3.00 20.16 14.17
CA SER A 218 -4.14 20.98 14.58
C SER A 218 -4.18 21.17 16.09
N PRO A 219 -4.41 22.40 16.58
CA PRO A 219 -4.76 22.63 17.97
C PRO A 219 -6.20 22.14 18.22
N GLY A 220 -6.42 21.48 19.36
CA GLY A 220 -7.76 21.15 19.84
C GLY A 220 -8.05 19.65 19.95
N PRO A 221 -8.99 19.28 20.82
CA PRO A 221 -9.25 17.89 21.14
C PRO A 221 -9.99 17.15 20.02
N MET A 222 -9.57 15.91 19.76
CA MET A 222 -10.33 14.96 18.95
C MET A 222 -11.37 14.23 19.82
N SER A 223 -12.32 13.49 19.27
CA SER A 223 -13.14 12.56 20.06
C SER A 223 -12.61 11.14 19.91
N ILE A 224 -12.67 10.60 18.70
CA ILE A 224 -12.27 9.24 18.31
C ILE A 224 -11.93 9.21 16.82
N GLY A 225 -11.15 8.21 16.40
CA GLY A 225 -10.94 7.95 14.98
C GLY A 225 -9.94 8.90 14.32
N LEU A 226 -8.93 8.31 13.70
CA LEU A 226 -7.90 9.00 12.94
C LEU A 226 -7.62 8.16 11.69
N ALA A 227 -7.63 8.80 10.54
CA ALA A 227 -7.31 8.18 9.27
C ALA A 227 -6.39 9.11 8.48
N ALA A 228 -5.47 8.52 7.72
CA ALA A 228 -4.63 9.24 6.80
C ALA A 228 -4.65 8.52 5.45
N VAL A 229 -4.70 9.30 4.38
CA VAL A 229 -4.68 8.79 3.02
C VAL A 229 -3.83 9.70 2.14
N SER A 230 -3.29 9.11 1.08
CA SER A 230 -2.54 9.80 0.06
C SER A 230 -3.01 9.21 -1.26
N HIS A 231 -3.46 10.09 -2.15
CA HIS A 231 -3.91 9.72 -3.48
C HIS A 231 -2.92 10.17 -4.57
N LYS A 232 -1.87 10.91 -4.21
CA LYS A 232 -0.72 11.33 -5.04
C LYS A 232 0.51 11.50 -4.12
N LEU A 233 1.73 11.36 -4.64
CA LEU A 233 2.94 11.41 -3.78
C LEU A 233 3.14 12.74 -3.06
N GLU A 234 2.52 13.82 -3.53
CA GLU A 234 2.61 15.15 -2.90
C GLU A 234 1.35 15.51 -2.11
N HIS A 235 0.35 14.63 -2.11
CA HIS A 235 -0.93 14.87 -1.48
C HIS A 235 -1.06 13.97 -0.27
N MET A 236 -1.40 14.54 0.86
CA MET A 236 -1.92 13.76 1.99
C MET A 236 -3.16 14.45 2.54
N GLU A 237 -4.06 13.63 3.04
CA GLU A 237 -5.21 14.07 3.78
C GLU A 237 -5.24 13.29 5.08
N VAL A 238 -5.39 14.02 6.18
CA VAL A 238 -5.60 13.45 7.51
C VAL A 238 -7.02 13.82 7.91
N MET A 239 -7.78 12.84 8.36
CA MET A 239 -9.17 13.01 8.81
C MET A 239 -9.32 12.51 10.24
N TRP A 240 -10.12 13.23 11.02
CA TRP A 240 -10.43 12.87 12.40
C TRP A 240 -11.84 13.28 12.79
N VAL A 241 -12.37 12.70 13.87
CA VAL A 241 -13.64 13.17 14.46
C VAL A 241 -13.32 14.15 15.59
N GLY A 242 -13.89 15.36 15.53
CA GLY A 242 -13.79 16.36 16.60
C GLY A 242 -14.65 16.01 17.82
N GLU A 243 -14.51 16.75 18.93
CA GLU A 243 -15.37 16.57 20.12
C GLU A 243 -16.85 16.90 19.86
N ASP A 244 -17.14 17.73 18.87
CA ASP A 244 -18.49 18.04 18.39
C ASP A 244 -19.10 16.91 17.52
N GLY A 245 -18.32 15.86 17.24
CA GLY A 245 -18.71 14.75 16.36
C GLY A 245 -18.56 15.05 14.87
N ALA A 246 -18.08 16.24 14.49
CA ALA A 246 -17.83 16.56 13.10
C ALA A 246 -16.60 15.81 12.58
N VAL A 247 -16.64 15.38 11.32
CA VAL A 247 -15.46 14.85 10.63
C VAL A 247 -14.69 16.02 10.07
N ASN A 248 -13.47 16.20 10.56
CA ASN A 248 -12.55 17.24 10.14
C ASN A 248 -11.50 16.65 9.21
N THR A 249 -10.92 17.48 8.36
CA THR A 249 -9.80 17.11 7.52
C THR A 249 -8.82 18.26 7.37
N VAL A 250 -7.56 17.89 7.25
CA VAL A 250 -6.48 18.77 6.83
C VAL A 250 -5.76 18.09 5.69
N TYR A 251 -5.39 18.88 4.69
CA TYR A 251 -4.71 18.41 3.51
C TYR A 251 -3.38 19.13 3.38
N TRP A 252 -2.39 18.42 2.87
CA TRP A 252 -1.13 19.01 2.43
C TRP A 252 -0.97 18.71 0.95
N TYR A 253 -0.78 19.77 0.17
CA TYR A 253 -0.29 19.70 -1.21
C TYR A 253 1.15 20.19 -1.21
N GLY A 254 2.09 19.31 -1.56
CA GLY A 254 3.47 19.70 -1.80
C GLY A 254 3.54 20.84 -2.83
N PRO A 255 4.56 21.70 -2.74
CA PRO A 255 4.82 22.69 -3.79
C PRO A 255 5.18 22.03 -5.12
#